data_AF-A0A3N5JTC3-F1
#
_entry.id   AF-A0A3N5JTC3-F1
#
_cell.length_a   1.000
_cell.length_b   1.000
_cell.length_c   1.000
_cell.angle_alpha   90.00
_cell.angle_beta   90.00
_cell.angle_gamma   90.00
#
_symmetry.space_group_name_H-M   'P 1'
#
loop_
_entity.id
_entity.type
_entity.pdbx_description
1 polymer ?
#
loop_
_entity_poly.entity_id
_entity_poly.type
_entity_poly.pdbx_seq_one_letter_code
_entity_poly.pdbx_strand_id
1 'polypeptide(L)'
;MSLLDGVGEILRAIPAIQAEDVRLDEKHGIDRTVGLRLFDAQSTIRMLEVNRETDRLRAYLGSADYETLLKLETLMYFGRDRDAAFGEKLETFRRRREARSDIIRRILEKVPACGRYFADGVERLREEGVDVNAL
;
A
#
# COMPACT_ATOMS: atom_id res chain seq x y z
N MET A 1 -11.77 3.08 -12.82
CA MET A 1 -10.54 3.56 -12.16
C MET A 1 -9.39 2.92 -12.88
N SER A 2 -8.38 3.68 -13.33
CA SER A 2 -7.20 3.10 -13.97
C SER A 2 -6.17 2.64 -12.92
N LEU A 3 -5.21 1.81 -13.34
CA LEU A 3 -4.06 1.43 -12.50
C LEU A 3 -3.30 2.67 -12.00
N LEU A 4 -3.09 3.65 -12.88
CA LEU A 4 -2.38 4.89 -12.55
C LEU A 4 -3.15 5.79 -11.60
N ASP A 5 -4.48 5.82 -11.67
CA ASP A 5 -5.31 6.51 -10.66
C ASP A 5 -5.11 5.88 -9.28
N GLY A 6 -5.05 4.55 -9.23
CA GLY A 6 -4.78 3.79 -8.01
C GLY A 6 -3.39 4.08 -7.43
N VAL A 7 -2.35 4.05 -8.26
CA VAL A 7 -0.97 4.40 -7.87
C VAL A 7 -0.93 5.84 -7.36
N GLY A 8 -1.51 6.77 -8.11
CA GLY A 8 -1.54 8.19 -7.75
C GLY A 8 -2.22 8.46 -6.42
N GLU A 9 -3.33 7.79 -6.12
CA GLU A 9 -4.01 7.94 -4.83
C GLU A 9 -3.20 7.35 -3.67
N ILE A 10 -2.58 6.19 -3.86
CA ILE A 10 -1.69 5.61 -2.84
C ILE A 10 -0.52 6.55 -2.56
N LEU A 11 0.14 7.09 -3.59
CA LEU A 11 1.26 8.01 -3.43
C LEU A 11 0.86 9.30 -2.72
N ARG A 12 -0.34 9.84 -3.01
CA ARG A 12 -0.89 11.02 -2.33
C ARG A 12 -1.22 10.74 -0.86
N ALA A 13 -1.66 9.53 -0.54
CA ALA A 13 -2.02 9.14 0.81
C ALA A 13 -0.80 8.95 1.73
N ILE A 14 0.37 8.59 1.21
CA ILE A 14 1.61 8.38 2.01
C ILE A 14 1.90 9.54 2.97
N PRO A 15 2.09 10.79 2.51
CA PRO A 15 2.41 11.90 3.41
C PRO A 15 1.28 12.20 4.39
N ALA A 16 0.01 12.05 3.97
CA ALA A 16 -1.15 12.30 4.82
C ALA A 16 -1.25 11.28 5.97
N ILE A 17 -1.06 10.00 5.66
CA ILE A 17 -1.01 8.90 6.64
C ILE A 17 0.14 9.11 7.61
N GLN A 18 1.33 9.45 7.11
CA GLN A 18 2.50 9.70 7.94
C GLN A 18 2.29 10.88 8.90
N ALA A 19 1.72 11.99 8.42
CA ALA A 19 1.42 13.16 9.24
C ALA A 19 0.37 12.84 10.32
N GLU A 20 -0.68 12.10 9.96
CA GLU A 20 -1.70 11.68 10.92
C GLU A 20 -1.14 10.71 11.96
N ASP A 21 -0.22 9.81 11.57
CA ASP A 21 0.44 8.95 12.54
C ASP A 21 1.31 9.74 13.53
N VAL A 22 2.03 10.77 13.06
CA VAL A 22 2.79 11.67 13.94
C VAL A 22 1.85 12.42 14.89
N ARG A 23 0.76 13.00 14.38
CA ARG A 23 -0.23 13.73 15.18
C ARG A 23 -0.86 12.84 16.27
N LEU A 24 -1.14 11.59 15.94
CA LEU A 24 -1.69 10.62 16.89
C LEU A 24 -0.64 10.22 17.94
N ASP A 25 0.61 10.02 17.53
CA ASP A 25 1.68 9.72 18.49
C ASP A 25 1.92 10.89 19.46
N GLU A 26 1.94 12.14 18.97
CA GLU A 26 2.01 13.35 19.80
C GLU A 26 0.84 13.46 20.78
N LYS A 27 -0.39 13.19 20.32
CA LYS A 27 -1.60 13.18 21.16
C LYS A 27 -1.46 12.22 22.34
N HIS A 28 -0.80 11.08 22.13
CA HIS A 28 -0.62 10.04 23.16
C HIS A 28 0.73 10.14 23.87
N GLY A 29 1.56 11.16 23.60
CA GLY A 29 2.87 11.35 24.23
C GLY A 29 3.90 10.29 23.84
N ILE A 30 3.75 9.67 22.66
CA ILE A 30 4.65 8.64 22.15
C ILE A 30 5.82 9.31 21.43
N ASP A 31 7.02 9.13 21.98
CA ASP A 31 8.26 9.55 21.32
C ASP A 31 8.86 8.40 20.50
N ARG A 32 8.83 8.55 19.18
CA ARG A 32 9.38 7.55 18.23
C ARG A 32 10.89 7.36 18.37
N THR A 33 11.63 8.32 18.92
CA THR A 33 13.09 8.24 19.05
C THR A 33 13.53 7.31 20.17
N VAL A 34 12.67 7.08 21.16
CA VAL A 34 12.95 6.24 22.34
C VAL A 34 12.57 4.77 22.10
N GLY A 35 12.01 4.46 20.93
CA GLY A 35 11.46 3.16 20.57
C GLY A 35 10.09 2.91 21.21
N LEU A 36 9.24 2.15 20.50
CA LEU A 36 7.94 1.73 21.02
C LEU A 36 8.12 0.76 22.19
N ARG A 37 7.65 1.15 23.37
CA ARG A 37 7.48 0.21 24.48
C ARG A 37 6.17 -0.53 24.28
N LEU A 38 6.25 -1.69 23.62
CA LEU A 38 5.13 -2.61 23.57
C LEU A 38 4.63 -2.81 25.03
N PHE A 39 3.33 -2.63 25.25
CA PHE A 39 2.64 -2.72 26.55
C PHE A 39 2.66 -1.51 27.48
N ASP A 40 3.15 -0.34 27.07
CA ASP A 40 2.78 0.88 27.79
C ASP A 40 1.31 1.28 27.48
N ALA A 41 0.65 1.91 28.46
CA ALA A 41 -0.78 2.23 28.36
C ALA A 41 -1.08 3.22 27.21
N GLN A 42 -0.16 4.14 26.91
CA GLN A 42 -0.33 5.14 25.86
C GLN A 42 -0.22 4.49 24.47
N SER A 43 0.79 3.63 24.26
CA SER A 43 0.93 2.84 23.04
C SER A 43 -0.27 1.93 22.80
N THR A 44 -0.83 1.33 23.85
CA THR A 44 -2.01 0.46 23.74
C THR A 44 -3.25 1.26 23.33
N ILE A 45 -3.49 2.42 23.94
CA ILE A 45 -4.60 3.32 23.59
C ILE A 45 -4.43 3.83 22.15
N ARG A 46 -3.20 4.19 21.75
CA ARG A 46 -2.89 4.62 20.39
C ARG A 46 -3.24 3.56 19.34
N MET A 47 -3.00 2.27 19.61
CA MET A 47 -3.34 1.18 18.70
C MET A 47 -4.84 1.01 18.47
N LEU A 48 -5.68 1.47 19.40
CA LEU A 48 -7.14 1.46 19.26
C LEU A 48 -7.65 2.64 18.41
N GLU A 49 -6.82 3.69 18.22
CA GLU A 49 -7.20 4.84 17.39
C GLU A 49 -6.82 4.64 15.92
N VAL A 50 -7.84 4.74 15.07
CA VAL A 50 -7.68 4.55 13.63
C VAL A 50 -7.12 5.80 12.97
N ASN A 51 -6.10 5.61 12.12
CA ASN A 51 -5.64 6.65 11.21
C ASN A 51 -6.70 6.89 10.12
N ARG A 52 -7.32 8.08 10.16
CA ARG A 52 -8.42 8.43 9.24
C ARG A 52 -8.00 8.45 7.78
N GLU A 53 -6.76 8.80 7.48
CA GLU A 53 -6.24 8.81 6.12
C GLU A 53 -6.03 7.38 5.60
N THR A 54 -5.64 6.45 6.48
CA THR A 54 -5.59 5.02 6.15
C THR A 54 -6.99 4.47 5.85
N ASP A 55 -8.00 4.85 6.64
CA ASP A 55 -9.39 4.45 6.39
C ASP A 55 -9.95 5.06 5.11
N ARG A 56 -9.60 6.31 4.80
CA ARG A 56 -9.96 6.97 3.53
C ARG A 56 -9.37 6.23 2.34
N LEU A 57 -8.08 5.88 2.41
CA LEU A 57 -7.44 5.08 1.36
C LEU A 57 -8.07 3.69 1.25
N ARG A 58 -8.38 3.04 2.38
CA ARG A 58 -9.12 1.76 2.39
C ARG A 58 -10.46 1.87 1.67
N ALA A 59 -11.24 2.90 1.95
CA ALA A 59 -12.53 3.14 1.31
C ALA A 59 -12.38 3.37 -0.21
N TYR A 60 -11.38 4.15 -0.61
CA TYR A 60 -11.05 4.36 -2.02
C TYR A 60 -10.71 3.04 -2.71
N LEU A 61 -9.78 2.25 -2.17
CA LEU A 61 -9.42 0.93 -2.70
C LEU A 61 -10.62 -0.03 -2.69
N GLY A 62 -11.51 0.09 -1.72
CA GLY A 62 -12.77 -0.68 -1.65
C GLY A 62 -13.70 -0.45 -2.83
N SER A 63 -13.63 0.72 -3.47
CA SER A 63 -14.42 1.07 -4.66
C SER A 63 -13.83 0.56 -5.99
N ALA A 64 -12.56 0.14 -5.98
CA ALA A 64 -11.85 -0.39 -7.15
C ALA A 64 -12.45 -1.73 -7.62
N ASP A 65 -12.43 -2.04 -8.91
CA ASP A 65 -12.72 -3.41 -9.34
C ASP A 65 -11.61 -4.39 -8.92
N TYR A 66 -11.91 -5.69 -8.95
CA TYR A 66 -10.98 -6.73 -8.48
C TYR A 66 -9.69 -6.78 -9.30
N GLU A 67 -9.79 -6.58 -10.60
CA GLU A 67 -8.66 -6.69 -11.52
C GLU A 67 -7.70 -5.51 -11.32
N THR A 68 -8.22 -4.31 -11.11
CA THR A 68 -7.42 -3.14 -10.74
C THR A 68 -6.71 -3.34 -9.41
N LEU A 69 -7.36 -3.92 -8.40
CA LEU A 69 -6.73 -4.26 -7.13
C LEU A 69 -5.58 -5.27 -7.30
N LEU A 70 -5.80 -6.30 -8.12
CA LEU A 70 -4.77 -7.29 -8.45
C LEU A 70 -3.58 -6.65 -9.16
N LYS A 71 -3.82 -5.78 -10.13
CA LYS A 71 -2.74 -5.07 -10.85
C LYS A 71 -1.96 -4.14 -9.93
N LEU A 72 -2.62 -3.44 -9.01
CA LEU A 72 -1.96 -2.61 -7.99
C LEU A 72 -1.06 -3.45 -7.08
N GLU A 73 -1.59 -4.56 -6.55
CA GLU A 73 -0.84 -5.49 -5.73
C GLU A 73 0.33 -6.11 -6.50
N THR A 74 0.09 -6.51 -7.76
CA THR A 74 1.11 -7.05 -8.65
C THR A 74 2.22 -6.03 -8.86
N LEU A 75 1.89 -4.78 -9.21
CA LEU A 75 2.88 -3.73 -9.42
C LEU A 75 3.71 -3.46 -8.16
N MET A 76 3.06 -3.46 -6.98
CA MET A 76 3.73 -3.30 -5.69
C MET A 76 4.74 -4.43 -5.43
N TYR A 77 4.32 -5.70 -5.55
CA TYR A 77 5.22 -6.83 -5.32
C TYR A 77 6.22 -7.03 -6.44
N PHE A 78 5.88 -6.63 -7.67
CA PHE A 78 6.79 -6.60 -8.80
C PHE A 78 7.91 -5.60 -8.54
N GLY A 79 7.63 -4.37 -8.13
CA GLY A 79 8.70 -3.44 -7.75
C GLY A 79 9.55 -3.90 -6.57
N ARG A 80 8.92 -4.56 -5.58
CA ARG A 80 9.59 -5.07 -4.39
C ARG A 80 10.51 -6.27 -4.67
N ASP A 81 10.03 -7.26 -5.43
CA ASP A 81 10.66 -8.57 -5.58
C ASP A 81 11.12 -8.79 -7.04
N ARG A 82 12.40 -9.11 -7.24
CA ARG A 82 13.02 -9.38 -8.56
C ARG A 82 13.02 -10.88 -8.88
N ASP A 83 11.84 -11.50 -8.86
CA ASP A 83 11.66 -12.96 -8.91
C ASP A 83 10.98 -13.47 -10.19
N ALA A 84 10.14 -12.67 -10.85
CA ALA A 84 9.39 -13.08 -12.04
C ALA A 84 9.00 -11.88 -12.91
N ALA A 85 8.60 -12.16 -14.15
CA ALA A 85 8.02 -11.16 -15.05
C ALA A 85 6.66 -10.66 -14.55
N PHE A 86 6.25 -9.44 -14.95
CA PHE A 86 5.00 -8.85 -14.43
C PHE A 86 3.77 -9.73 -14.72
N GLY A 87 3.66 -10.22 -15.96
CA GLY A 87 2.54 -11.07 -16.37
C GLY A 87 2.46 -12.38 -15.59
N GLU A 88 3.61 -13.02 -15.32
CA GLU A 88 3.68 -14.25 -14.54
C GLU A 88 3.25 -14.04 -13.09
N LYS A 89 3.64 -12.90 -12.50
CA LYS A 89 3.24 -12.52 -11.14
C LYS A 89 1.74 -12.21 -11.06
N LEU A 90 1.19 -11.51 -12.06
CA LEU A 90 -0.25 -11.24 -12.15
C LEU A 90 -1.06 -12.53 -12.25
N GLU A 91 -0.65 -13.47 -13.11
CA GLU A 91 -1.29 -14.78 -13.23
C GLU A 91 -1.23 -15.58 -11.93
N THR A 92 -0.11 -15.50 -11.21
CA THR A 92 0.05 -16.13 -9.90
C THR A 92 -0.97 -15.59 -8.91
N PHE A 93 -1.17 -14.27 -8.84
CA PHE A 93 -2.17 -13.68 -7.94
C PHE A 93 -3.61 -13.97 -8.38
N ARG A 94 -3.91 -13.94 -9.69
CA ARG A 94 -5.22 -14.38 -10.22
C ARG A 94 -5.58 -15.80 -9.80
N ARG A 95 -4.62 -16.73 -9.84
CA ARG A 95 -4.83 -18.14 -9.46
C ARG A 95 -5.10 -18.33 -7.97
N ARG A 96 -4.56 -17.47 -7.09
CA ARG A 96 -4.80 -17.54 -5.65
C ARG A 96 -6.24 -17.18 -5.28
N ARG A 97 -6.97 -16.45 -6.15
CA ARG A 97 -8.38 -16.04 -5.96
C ARG A 97 -8.64 -15.42 -4.59
N GLU A 98 -7.75 -14.54 -4.17
CA GLU A 98 -7.80 -13.96 -2.83
C GLU A 98 -8.98 -13.01 -2.67
N ALA A 99 -9.48 -12.90 -1.45
CA ALA A 99 -10.55 -11.98 -1.13
C ALA A 99 -10.07 -10.52 -1.34
N ARG A 100 -10.97 -9.66 -1.84
CA ARG A 100 -10.68 -8.22 -2.04
C ARG A 100 -10.13 -7.55 -0.79
N SER A 101 -10.67 -7.92 0.39
CA SER A 101 -10.23 -7.40 1.69
C SER A 101 -8.77 -7.72 2.00
N ASP A 102 -8.27 -8.89 1.58
CA ASP A 102 -6.87 -9.29 1.81
C ASP A 102 -5.92 -8.53 0.90
N ILE A 103 -6.29 -8.34 -0.36
CA ILE A 103 -5.52 -7.53 -1.31
C ILE A 103 -5.40 -6.09 -0.78
N ILE A 104 -6.52 -5.49 -0.38
CA ILE A 104 -6.54 -4.13 0.18
C ILE A 104 -5.67 -4.06 1.44
N ARG A 105 -5.82 -5.01 2.36
CA ARG A 105 -5.00 -5.06 3.58
C ARG A 105 -3.51 -5.10 3.26
N ARG A 106 -3.06 -5.95 2.33
CA ARG A 106 -1.63 -6.05 1.98
C ARG A 106 -1.09 -4.79 1.30
N ILE A 107 -1.89 -4.13 0.47
CA ILE A 107 -1.53 -2.82 -0.08
C ILE A 107 -1.34 -1.81 1.08
N LEU A 108 -2.32 -1.72 1.99
CA LEU A 108 -2.28 -0.79 3.13
C LEU A 108 -1.07 -1.04 4.05
N GLU A 109 -0.74 -2.30 4.34
CA GLU A 109 0.43 -2.69 5.15
C GLU A 109 1.77 -2.23 4.55
N LYS A 110 1.81 -1.95 3.25
CA LYS A 110 3.02 -1.57 2.51
C LYS A 110 3.02 -0.12 2.04
N VAL A 111 1.96 0.64 2.30
CA VAL A 111 1.83 2.05 1.89
C VAL A 111 3.09 2.88 2.16
N PRO A 112 3.75 2.82 3.35
CA PRO A 112 4.95 3.62 3.60
C PRO A 112 6.10 3.38 2.63
N ALA A 113 6.16 2.19 2.03
CA ALA A 113 7.19 1.78 1.06
C ALA A 113 6.70 1.74 -0.38
N CYS A 114 5.40 1.94 -0.64
CA CYS A 114 4.79 1.91 -1.98
C CYS A 114 5.41 2.92 -2.94
N GLY A 115 5.89 4.08 -2.44
CA GLY A 115 6.60 5.06 -3.27
C GLY A 115 7.78 4.46 -4.03
N ARG A 116 8.67 3.78 -3.30
CA ARG A 116 9.80 3.07 -3.89
C ARG A 116 9.34 1.90 -4.76
N TYR A 117 8.41 1.08 -4.26
CA TYR A 117 7.95 -0.10 -4.99
C TYR A 117 7.32 0.25 -6.34
N PHE A 118 6.49 1.29 -6.42
CA PHE A 118 5.89 1.68 -7.69
C PHE A 118 6.90 2.30 -8.65
N ALA A 119 7.88 3.06 -8.15
CA ALA A 119 8.97 3.57 -8.99
C ALA A 119 9.77 2.41 -9.62
N ASP A 120 10.25 1.48 -8.78
CA ASP A 120 10.99 0.31 -9.22
C ASP A 120 10.15 -0.58 -10.17
N GLY A 121 8.86 -0.74 -9.88
CA GLY A 121 7.94 -1.52 -10.70
C GLY A 121 7.71 -0.91 -12.08
N VAL A 122 7.57 0.41 -12.18
CA VAL A 122 7.38 1.11 -13.45
C VAL A 122 8.66 1.08 -14.30
N GLU A 123 9.83 1.25 -13.69
CA GLU A 123 11.11 1.12 -14.40
C GLU A 123 11.27 -0.28 -14.99
N ARG A 124 10.97 -1.31 -14.19
CA ARG A 124 11.05 -2.70 -14.66
C ARG A 124 10.01 -3.05 -15.73
N LEU A 125 8.80 -2.50 -15.67
CA LEU A 125 7.83 -2.68 -16.75
C LEU A 125 8.37 -2.14 -18.07
N ARG A 126 9.08 -1.00 -18.03
CA ARG A 126 9.75 -0.45 -19.22
C ARG A 126 10.88 -1.36 -19.71
N GLU A 127 11.66 -1.95 -18.80
CA GLU A 127 12.69 -2.95 -19.15
C GLU A 127 12.09 -4.19 -19.83
N GLU A 128 10.90 -4.62 -19.40
CA GLU A 128 10.13 -5.71 -20.02
C GLU A 128 9.41 -5.30 -21.33
N GLY A 129 9.45 -4.03 -21.72
CA GLY A 129 8.74 -3.51 -22.89
C GLY A 129 7.22 -3.45 -22.71
N VAL A 130 6.74 -3.44 -21.47
CA VAL A 130 5.32 -3.37 -21.13
C VAL A 130 4.94 -1.91 -20.82
N ASP A 131 3.97 -1.38 -21.55
CA ASP A 131 3.41 -0.06 -21.26
C ASP A 131 2.44 -0.13 -20.08
N VAL A 132 2.74 0.60 -19.00
CA VAL A 132 1.87 0.70 -17.82
C VAL A 132 0.50 1.30 -18.13
N ASN A 133 0.38 2.11 -19.18
CA ASN A 133 -0.92 2.67 -19.60
C ASN A 133 -1.80 1.62 -20.32
N ALA A 134 -1.17 0.55 -20.82
CA ALA A 134 -1.86 -0.56 -21.47
C ALA A 134 -2.27 -1.67 -20.48
N LEU A 135 -1.88 -1.54 -19.20
CA LEU A 135 -2.26 -2.43 -18.10
C LEU A 135 -3.56 -1.97 -17.45
#